data_AF-A0A3D2YZY8-F1
#
_entry.id   AF-A0A3D2YZY8-F1
#
_cell.length_a   1.000
_cell.length_b   1.000
_cell.length_c   1.000
_cell.angle_alpha   90.00
_cell.angle_beta   90.00
_cell.angle_gamma   90.00
#
_symmetry.space_group_name_H-M   'P 1'
#
loop_
_entity.id
_entity.type
_entity.pdbx_description
1 polymer ?
#
loop_
_entity_poly.entity_id
_entity_poly.type
_entity_poly.pdbx_seq_one_letter_code
_entity_poly.pdbx_strand_id
1 'polypeptide(L)' 'MTGRSQAVRLPKEYRFACDEVEISKQGDALVLRPVKRSAWVNLMAAMEDFDEERFEDLFPHGREQPLEQDRPGLDDLPA' A
#
# COMPACT_ATOMS: atom_id res chain seq x y z
N MET A 1 -36.16 1.12 -9.83
CA MET A 1 -34.77 0.89 -10.29
C MET A 1 -34.07 0.08 -9.22
N THR A 2 -33.91 -1.22 -9.44
CA THR A 2 -33.66 -2.20 -8.38
C THR A 2 -32.16 -2.49 -8.23
N GLY A 3 -31.72 -2.65 -6.98
CA GLY A 3 -30.36 -3.02 -6.61
C GLY A 3 -29.85 -4.23 -7.39
N ARG A 4 -28.95 -3.96 -8.34
CA ARG A 4 -28.23 -4.98 -9.13
C ARG A 4 -27.08 -5.62 -8.35
N SER A 5 -26.97 -5.31 -7.06
CA SER A 5 -25.93 -5.81 -6.17
C SER A 5 -26.41 -7.06 -5.45
N GLN A 6 -25.56 -8.07 -5.39
CA GLN A 6 -25.75 -9.24 -4.54
C GLN A 6 -25.19 -8.93 -3.14
N ALA A 7 -25.86 -9.43 -2.09
CA ALA A 7 -25.43 -9.24 -0.71
C ALA A 7 -25.41 -10.58 0.03
N VAL A 8 -24.45 -10.73 0.95
CA VAL A 8 -24.33 -11.88 1.86
C VAL A 8 -24.65 -11.41 3.28
N ARG A 9 -25.56 -12.12 3.95
CA ARG A 9 -25.90 -11.83 5.35
C ARG A 9 -24.88 -12.49 6.28
N LEU A 10 -24.19 -11.67 7.08
CA LEU A 10 -23.25 -12.16 8.08
C LEU A 10 -24.00 -12.54 9.38
N PRO A 11 -23.77 -13.75 9.93
CA PRO A 11 -24.20 -14.09 11.29
C PRO A 11 -23.60 -13.16 12.33
N LYS A 12 -24.21 -13.09 13.53
CA LYS A 12 -23.81 -12.15 14.59
C LYS A 12 -22.33 -12.29 14.98
N GLU A 13 -21.82 -13.51 15.03
CA GLU A 13 -20.43 -13.82 15.40
C GLU A 13 -19.39 -13.36 14.36
N TYR A 14 -19.79 -13.13 13.11
CA TYR A 14 -18.90 -12.70 12.01
C TYR A 14 -19.08 -11.23 11.62
N ARG A 15 -19.72 -10.41 12.46
CA ARG A 15 -19.89 -8.99 12.19
C ARG A 15 -18.54 -8.26 12.30
N PHE A 16 -18.24 -7.44 11.30
CA PHE A 16 -17.11 -6.53 11.36
C PHE A 16 -17.42 -5.35 12.29
N ALA A 17 -16.38 -4.83 12.96
CA ALA A 17 -16.45 -3.59 13.74
C ALA A 17 -16.23 -2.33 12.87
N CYS A 18 -16.26 -2.47 11.55
CA CYS A 18 -16.01 -1.41 10.57
C CYS A 18 -17.09 -1.43 9.48
N ASP A 19 -17.26 -0.30 8.79
CA ASP A 19 -18.28 -0.12 7.76
C ASP A 19 -17.80 -0.56 6.36
N GLU A 20 -16.48 -0.70 6.18
CA GLU A 20 -15.85 -1.01 4.89
C GLU A 20 -14.89 -2.19 5.01
N VAL A 21 -14.93 -3.06 4.00
CA VAL A 21 -14.06 -4.23 3.89
C VAL A 21 -13.47 -4.31 2.48
N GLU A 22 -12.23 -4.78 2.39
CA GLU A 22 -11.63 -5.23 1.15
C GLU A 22 -12.11 -6.65 0.83
N ILE A 23 -12.43 -6.90 -0.45
CA ILE A 23 -12.84 -8.21 -0.95
C ILE A 23 -11.79 -8.74 -1.93
N SER A 24 -11.34 -9.98 -1.71
CA SER A 24 -10.42 -10.69 -2.61
C SER A 24 -10.96 -12.07 -2.95
N LYS A 25 -10.82 -12.50 -4.21
CA LYS A 25 -11.21 -13.85 -4.66
C LYS A 25 -10.00 -14.77 -4.64
N GLN A 26 -10.13 -15.94 -3.99
CA GLN A 26 -9.11 -16.99 -3.94
C GLN A 26 -9.74 -18.30 -4.39
N GLY A 27 -9.54 -18.67 -5.66
CA GLY A 27 -10.25 -19.79 -6.27
C GLY A 27 -11.77 -19.57 -6.22
N ASP A 28 -12.49 -20.46 -5.55
CA ASP A 28 -13.94 -20.36 -5.37
C ASP A 28 -14.36 -19.64 -4.06
N ALA A 29 -13.39 -19.16 -3.28
CA ALA A 29 -13.65 -18.45 -2.04
C ALA A 29 -13.58 -16.92 -2.22
N LEU A 30 -14.41 -16.20 -1.46
CA LEU A 30 -14.30 -14.76 -1.25
C LEU A 30 -13.76 -14.52 0.17
N VAL A 31 -12.65 -13.79 0.27
CA VAL A 31 -12.06 -13.39 1.54
C VAL A 31 -12.34 -11.91 1.76
N LEU A 32 -13.03 -11.59 2.86
CA LEU A 32 -13.32 -10.22 3.28
C LEU A 32 -12.40 -9.84 4.44
N ARG A 33 -11.72 -8.69 4.33
CA ARG A 33 -10.83 -8.16 5.36
C ARG A 33 -11.25 -6.73 5.72
N PRO A 34 -11.26 -6.32 7.00
CA PRO A 34 -11.44 -4.92 7.37
C PRO A 34 -10.48 -4.02 6.59
N VAL A 35 -10.97 -2.90 6.06
CA VAL A 35 -10.07 -1.90 5.47
C VAL A 35 -9.19 -1.34 6.59
N LYS A 36 -7.87 -1.57 6.50
CA LYS A 36 -6.91 -0.82 7.30
C LYS A 36 -6.92 0.62 6.76
N ARG A 37 -7.57 1.55 7.46
CA ARG A 37 -7.70 2.96 7.03
C ARG A 37 -6.38 3.64 6.71
N SER A 38 -5.26 3.13 7.23
CA SER A 38 -3.95 3.54 6.80
C SER A 38 -3.41 2.47 5.84
N ALA A 39 -3.59 2.71 4.53
CA ALA A 39 -2.83 2.02 3.48
C ALA A 39 -1.32 2.10 3.73
N TRP A 40 -0.91 3.04 4.58
CA TRP A 40 0.44 3.30 5.02
C TRP A 40 0.86 2.51 6.26
N VAL A 41 0.01 1.72 6.95
CA VAL A 41 0.42 1.03 8.20
C VAL A 41 1.59 0.10 7.91
N ASN A 42 1.49 -0.68 6.83
CA ASN A 42 2.57 -1.59 6.45
C ASN A 42 3.81 -0.82 6.00
N LEU A 43 3.65 0.35 5.35
CA LEU A 43 4.80 1.17 5.00
C LEU A 43 5.46 1.77 6.25
N MET A 44 4.68 2.31 7.19
CA MET A 44 5.20 2.86 8.44
C MET A 44 5.93 1.77 9.24
N ALA A 45 5.35 0.56 9.34
CA ALA A 45 6.03 -0.56 9.96
C ALA A 45 7.33 -0.94 9.25
N ALA A 46 7.36 -0.91 7.91
CA ALA A 46 8.57 -1.15 7.14
C ALA A 46 9.62 -0.04 7.30
N MET A 47 9.18 1.22 7.48
CA MET A 47 10.07 2.35 7.77
C MET A 47 10.62 2.30 9.19
N GLU A 48 9.85 1.82 10.16
CA GLU A 48 10.30 1.58 11.54
C GLU A 48 11.31 0.43 11.62
N ASP A 49 11.13 -0.63 10.82
CA ASP A 49 12.08 -1.76 10.70
C ASP A 49 13.36 -1.37 9.93
N PHE A 50 13.31 -0.30 9.13
CA PHE A 50 14.47 0.22 8.40
C PHE A 50 15.32 1.11 9.32
N ASP A 51 16.12 0.47 10.15
CA ASP A 51 17.03 1.12 11.10
C ASP A 51 18.44 1.39 10.53
N GLU A 52 19.31 1.92 11.38
CA GLU A 52 20.69 2.27 11.03
C GLU A 52 21.51 1.03 10.64
N GLU A 53 21.30 -0.11 11.31
CA GLU A 53 21.99 -1.37 11.00
C GLU A 53 21.59 -1.88 9.60
N ARG A 54 20.29 -1.86 9.27
CA ARG A 54 19.79 -2.20 7.94
C ARG A 54 20.30 -1.25 6.86
N PHE A 55 20.42 0.05 7.18
CA PHE A 55 20.94 1.03 6.24
C PHE A 55 22.41 0.76 5.91
N GLU A 56 23.26 0.49 6.91
CA GLU A 56 24.68 0.19 6.72
C GLU A 56 24.91 -1.13 5.94
N ASP A 57 24.05 -2.15 6.12
CA ASP A 57 24.11 -3.40 5.33
C ASP A 57 23.80 -3.16 3.84
N LEU A 58 22.79 -2.32 3.55
CA LEU A 58 22.37 -2.03 2.17
C LEU A 58 23.23 -0.98 1.48
N PHE A 59 23.77 -0.02 2.25
CA PHE A 59 24.57 1.10 1.78
C PHE A 59 25.88 1.20 2.57
N PRO A 60 26.79 0.21 2.46
CA PRO A 60 28.02 0.15 3.28
C PRO A 60 29.00 1.30 3.02
N HIS A 61 28.80 2.05 1.95
CA HIS A 61 29.59 3.24 1.60
C HIS A 61 28.70 4.49 1.50
N GLY A 62 27.50 4.43 2.07
CA GLY A 62 26.46 5.44 1.89
C GLY A 62 25.84 5.41 0.50
N ARG A 63 25.07 6.45 0.18
CA ARG A 63 24.40 6.59 -1.11
C ARG A 63 25.33 7.29 -2.12
N GLU A 64 25.78 6.55 -3.12
CA GLU A 64 26.49 7.11 -4.27
C GLU A 64 25.49 7.70 -5.27
N GLN A 65 25.02 8.92 -4.97
CA GLN A 65 24.14 9.64 -5.87
C GLN A 65 24.96 10.46 -6.88
N PRO A 66 24.79 10.24 -8.20
CA PRO A 66 25.50 11.01 -9.20
C PRO A 66 25.05 12.48 -9.17
N LEU A 67 25.90 13.35 -9.71
CA LEU A 67 25.52 14.74 -9.97
C LEU A 67 24.33 14.79 -10.93
N GLU A 68 23.56 15.86 -10.81
CA GLU A 68 22.48 16.16 -11.73
C GLU A 68 23.01 16.20 -13.17
N GLN A 69 22.28 15.54 -14.06
CA GLN A 69 22.67 15.46 -15.46
C GLN A 69 22.30 16.76 -16.17
N ASP A 70 23.25 17.37 -16.88
CA ASP A 70 22.96 18.50 -17.77
C ASP A 70 22.12 18.02 -18.98
N ARG A 71 20.95 18.64 -19.18
CA ARG A 71 19.95 18.26 -20.17
C ARG A 71 19.35 19.51 -20.84
N PRO A 72 20.15 20.26 -21.60
CA PRO A 72 19.77 21.58 -22.12
C PRO A 72 18.55 21.55 -23.06
N GLY A 73 18.21 20.41 -23.66
CA GLY A 73 17.04 20.25 -24.53
C GLY A 73 15.71 20.00 -23.79
N LEU A 74 15.73 19.89 -22.46
CA LEU A 74 14.53 19.67 -21.63
C LEU A 74 14.10 20.93 -20.85
N ASP A 75 14.97 21.95 -20.79
CA ASP A 75 14.71 23.22 -20.08
C ASP A 75 13.59 24.04 -20.73
N ASP A 76 13.38 23.86 -22.04
CA ASP A 76 12.38 24.56 -22.84
C ASP A 76 11.03 23.83 -22.94
N LEU A 77 10.85 22.69 -22.25
CA LEU A 77 9.57 21.99 -22.27
C LEU A 77 8.53 22.72 -21.40
N PRO A 78 7.30 22.90 -21.88
CA PRO A 78 6.22 23.40 -21.03
C PRO A 78 5.96 22.41 -19.89
N ALA A 79 5.84 22.95 -18.68
CA ALA A 79 5.56 22.21 -17.45
C ALA A 79 4.21 21.47 -17.47
#